data_AF-A0A7Y1MQL8-F1
#
_entry.id   AF-A0A7Y1MQL8-F1
#
_cell.length_a   1.000
_cell.length_b   1.000
_cell.length_c   1.000
_cell.angle_alpha   90.00
_cell.angle_beta   90.00
_cell.angle_gamma   90.00
#
_symmetry.space_group_name_H-M   'P 1'
#
loop_
_entity.id
_entity.type
_entity.pdbx_description
1 polymer ?
#
loop_
_entity_poly.entity_id
_entity_poly.type
_entity_poly.pdbx_seq_one_letter_code
_entity_poly.pdbx_strand_id
1 'polypeptide(L)'
;MKIESTGISPAATSDGAPISGSFAGRSFSQVPSRQEGGISVAQLGRWLAVQVEVDQQSEQHLQRLVDGEIAPLYERKVRQS
;
A
#
# COMPACT_ATOMS: atom_id res chain seq x y z
N MET A 1 -13.93 33.15 24.59
CA MET A 1 -13.87 32.20 23.46
C MET A 1 -13.14 30.96 23.97
N LYS A 2 -13.84 29.84 24.14
CA LYS A 2 -13.34 28.63 24.80
C LYS A 2 -13.45 27.49 23.78
N ILE A 3 -12.32 26.95 23.33
CA ILE A 3 -12.30 25.85 22.36
C ILE A 3 -12.15 24.57 23.17
N GLU A 4 -13.22 23.78 23.27
CA GLU A 4 -13.16 22.49 23.94
C GLU A 4 -12.58 21.47 22.96
N SER A 5 -11.33 21.08 23.20
CA SER A 5 -10.60 20.12 22.39
C SER A 5 -11.17 18.73 22.68
N THR A 6 -11.97 18.18 21.76
CA THR A 6 -12.40 16.78 21.82
C THR A 6 -11.16 15.89 21.67
N GLY A 7 -10.72 15.35 22.80
CA GLY A 7 -9.63 14.39 22.88
C GLY A 7 -9.92 13.19 21.98
N ILE A 8 -8.92 12.82 21.17
CA ILE A 8 -8.90 11.60 20.38
C ILE A 8 -8.85 10.44 21.38
N SER A 9 -9.96 9.75 21.56
CA SER A 9 -10.02 8.56 22.43
C SER A 9 -9.06 7.49 21.89
N PRO A 10 -8.23 6.86 22.75
CA PRO A 10 -7.37 5.76 22.34
C PRO A 10 -8.22 4.57 21.88
N ALA A 11 -7.68 3.84 20.91
CA ALA A 11 -8.30 2.70 20.23
C ALA A 11 -9.23 1.89 21.14
N ALA A 12 -10.53 1.93 20.86
CA ALA A 12 -11.50 1.07 21.52
C ALA A 12 -11.11 -0.39 21.20
N THR A 13 -10.62 -1.10 22.21
CA THR A 13 -10.61 -2.56 22.25
C THR A 13 -12.07 -3.00 22.20
N SER A 14 -12.56 -3.22 20.98
CA SER A 14 -13.92 -3.70 20.74
C SER A 14 -13.99 -5.18 21.08
N ASP A 15 -14.14 -5.48 22.36
CA ASP A 15 -14.60 -6.78 22.85
C ASP A 15 -16.14 -6.83 22.70
N GLY A 16 -16.59 -6.68 21.45
CA GLY A 16 -17.98 -6.46 21.07
C GLY A 16 -18.42 -7.46 20.02
N ALA A 17 -19.64 -7.97 20.17
CA ALA A 17 -20.28 -8.94 19.27
C ALA A 17 -20.01 -8.65 17.78
N PRO A 18 -19.87 -9.68 16.93
CA PRO A 18 -19.50 -9.49 15.53
C PRO A 18 -20.49 -8.55 14.84
N ILE A 19 -19.99 -7.37 14.43
CA ILE A 19 -20.78 -6.37 13.71
C ILE A 19 -21.21 -7.01 12.40
N SER A 20 -22.48 -7.37 12.32
CA SER A 20 -23.10 -7.97 11.14
C SER A 20 -23.76 -6.86 10.34
N GLY A 21 -23.17 -6.52 9.20
CA GLY A 21 -23.70 -5.52 8.26
C GLY A 21 -24.31 -6.17 7.03
N SER A 22 -25.08 -5.42 6.26
CA SER A 22 -25.58 -5.86 4.95
C SER A 22 -25.18 -4.85 3.87
N PHE A 23 -24.64 -5.33 2.76
CA PHE A 23 -24.33 -4.53 1.58
C PHE A 23 -24.81 -5.28 0.33
N ALA A 24 -25.58 -4.59 -0.53
CA ALA A 24 -26.16 -5.17 -1.75
C ALA A 24 -26.94 -6.49 -1.50
N GLY A 25 -27.67 -6.58 -0.39
CA GLY A 25 -28.42 -7.78 -0.01
C GLY A 25 -27.56 -8.94 0.50
N ARG A 26 -26.25 -8.71 0.72
CA ARG A 26 -25.31 -9.72 1.24
C ARG A 26 -24.86 -9.32 2.64
N SER A 27 -24.97 -10.26 3.58
CA SER A 27 -24.46 -10.07 4.93
C SER A 27 -22.93 -10.19 4.95
N PHE A 28 -22.27 -9.33 5.71
CA PHE A 28 -20.84 -9.43 5.98
C PHE A 28 -20.57 -9.35 7.48
N SER A 29 -19.50 -10.03 7.89
CA SER A 29 -18.96 -9.99 9.25
C SER A 29 -17.55 -9.40 9.21
N GLN A 30 -17.17 -8.72 10.29
CA GLN A 30 -15.79 -8.27 10.45
C GLN A 30 -14.87 -9.48 10.58
N VAL A 31 -13.85 -9.55 9.73
CA VAL A 31 -12.80 -10.57 9.77
C VAL A 31 -11.49 -9.86 10.13
N PRO A 32 -10.65 -10.42 11.02
CA PRO A 32 -9.32 -9.87 11.26
C PRO A 32 -8.56 -9.69 9.94
N SER A 33 -7.86 -8.57 9.78
CA SER A 33 -7.00 -8.36 8.62
C SER A 33 -6.02 -9.52 8.53
N ARG A 34 -5.97 -10.21 7.39
CA ARG A 34 -5.01 -11.28 7.13
C ARG A 34 -3.61 -10.68 7.02
N GLN A 35 -2.96 -10.47 8.18
CA GLN A 35 -1.63 -9.88 8.28
C GLN A 35 -0.54 -10.91 7.95
N GLU A 36 -0.82 -12.21 8.12
CA GLU A 36 0.14 -13.28 7.87
C GLU A 36 -0.18 -14.03 6.58
N GLY A 37 0.82 -14.08 5.69
CA GLY A 37 0.81 -14.88 4.46
C GLY A 37 0.47 -14.12 3.17
N GLY A 38 0.26 -12.79 3.22
CA GLY A 38 0.21 -11.95 2.02
C GLY A 38 1.62 -11.62 1.51
N ILE A 39 1.78 -11.47 0.20
CA ILE A 39 3.04 -10.95 -0.37
C ILE A 39 3.16 -9.48 0.05
N SER A 40 4.22 -9.16 0.80
CA SER A 40 4.56 -7.80 1.19
C SER A 40 5.33 -7.08 0.09
N VAL A 41 5.26 -5.75 0.08
CA VAL A 41 6.06 -4.91 -0.83
C VAL A 41 7.56 -5.16 -0.68
N ALA A 42 8.02 -5.41 0.55
CA ALA A 42 9.42 -5.77 0.81
C ALA A 42 9.81 -7.12 0.20
N GLN A 43 8.90 -8.11 0.20
CA GLN A 43 9.14 -9.38 -0.48
C GLN A 43 9.22 -9.21 -2.00
N LEU A 44 8.38 -8.33 -2.58
CA LEU A 44 8.46 -8.00 -3.99
C LEU A 44 9.79 -7.33 -4.37
N GLY A 45 10.26 -6.35 -3.59
CA GLY A 45 11.54 -5.68 -3.83
C GLY A 45 12.73 -6.66 -3.80
N ARG A 46 12.76 -7.56 -2.81
CA ARG A 46 13.79 -8.61 -2.75
C ARG A 46 13.72 -9.58 -3.93
N TRP A 47 12.51 -9.96 -4.35
CA TRP A 47 12.34 -10.83 -5.52
C TRP A 47 12.85 -10.15 -6.80
N LEU A 48 12.54 -8.86 -7.00
CA LEU A 48 13.03 -8.09 -8.14
C LEU A 48 14.56 -7.98 -8.15
N ALA A 49 15.19 -7.76 -6.99
CA ALA A 49 16.65 -7.70 -6.89
C ALA A 49 17.33 -9.02 -7.32
N VAL A 50 16.71 -10.18 -7.03
CA VAL A 50 17.24 -11.49 -7.45
C VAL A 50 16.98 -11.76 -8.94
N GLN A 51 15.83 -11.33 -9.49
CA GLN A 51 15.48 -11.61 -10.88
C GLN A 51 16.16 -10.68 -11.89
N VAL A 52 16.59 -9.49 -11.46
CA VAL A 52 17.18 -8.47 -12.34
C VAL A 52 18.69 -8.65 -12.59
N GLU A 53 19.32 -9.71 -12.08
CA GLU A 53 20.75 -10.04 -12.24
C GLU A 53 21.29 -10.14 -13.68
N VAL A 54 20.48 -9.91 -14.72
CA VAL A 54 20.87 -10.09 -16.13
C VAL A 54 21.15 -8.76 -16.87
N ASP A 55 20.78 -7.59 -16.33
CA ASP A 55 20.96 -6.30 -17.02
C ASP A 55 21.25 -5.11 -16.08
N GLN A 56 22.44 -4.49 -16.22
CA GLN A 56 22.88 -3.33 -15.44
C GLN A 56 21.93 -2.13 -15.56
N GLN A 57 21.27 -1.97 -16.71
CA GLN A 57 20.31 -0.87 -16.89
C GLN A 57 19.06 -1.10 -16.04
N SER A 58 18.58 -2.33 -15.94
CA SER A 58 17.42 -2.70 -15.14
C SER A 58 17.66 -2.54 -13.64
N GLU A 59 18.86 -2.86 -13.16
CA GLU A 59 19.26 -2.61 -11.76
C GLU A 59 19.25 -1.11 -11.42
N GLN A 60 19.83 -0.27 -12.29
CA GLN A 60 19.81 1.19 -12.13
C GLN A 60 18.39 1.78 -12.19
N HIS A 61 17.49 1.19 -12.99
CA HIS A 61 16.08 1.58 -13.00
C HIS A 61 15.37 1.21 -11.69
N LEU A 62 15.62 0.01 -11.15
CA LEU A 62 15.03 -0.39 -9.86
C LEU A 62 15.50 0.51 -8.73
N GLN A 63 16.79 0.85 -8.69
CA GLN A 63 17.34 1.74 -7.66
C GLN A 63 16.65 3.11 -7.69
N ARG A 64 16.48 3.72 -8.87
CA ARG A 64 15.74 4.99 -9.01
C ARG A 64 14.30 4.90 -8.49
N LEU A 65 13.61 3.78 -8.70
CA LEU A 65 12.26 3.58 -8.16
C LEU A 65 12.24 3.49 -6.63
N VAL A 66 13.25 2.84 -6.03
CA VAL A 66 13.40 2.75 -4.56
C VAL A 66 13.69 4.12 -3.96
N ASP A 67 14.50 4.93 -4.64
CA ASP A 67 14.86 6.29 -4.21
C ASP A 67 13.72 7.31 -4.45
N GLY A 68 12.63 6.89 -5.11
CA GLY A 68 11.51 7.77 -5.46
C GLY A 68 11.82 8.74 -6.61
N GLU A 69 12.94 8.53 -7.30
CA GLU A 69 13.36 9.32 -8.45
C GLU A 69 12.60 8.89 -9.71
N ILE A 70 11.59 9.67 -10.07
CA ILE A 70 10.81 9.44 -11.28
C ILE A 70 11.35 10.32 -12.41
N ALA A 71 11.72 9.69 -13.52
CA ALA A 71 12.12 10.40 -14.73
C ALA A 71 11.00 11.38 -15.16
N PRO A 72 11.31 12.68 -15.30
CA PRO A 72 10.29 13.68 -15.53
C PRO A 72 9.65 13.54 -16.91
N LEU A 73 8.36 13.85 -17.01
CA LEU A 73 7.58 13.65 -18.24
C LEU A 73 8.09 14.48 -19.42
N TYR A 74 8.68 15.66 -19.18
CA TYR A 74 9.22 16.52 -20.23
C TYR A 74 10.45 15.93 -20.95
N GLU A 75 11.11 14.92 -20.36
CA GLU A 75 12.22 14.19 -20.99
C GLU A 75 11.73 13.05 -21.90
N ARG A 76 10.44 12.73 -21.85
CA ARG A 76 9.85 11.64 -22.64
C ARG A 76 9.40 12.14 -24.01
N LYS A 77 9.92 11.52 -25.07
CA LYS A 77 9.40 11.71 -26.43
C LYS A 77 8.06 10.99 -26.56
N VAL A 78 6.96 11.75 -26.60
CA VAL A 78 5.61 11.25 -26.86
C VAL A 78 5.25 11.54 -28.32
N ARG A 79 4.78 10.53 -29.07
CA ARG A 79 4.21 10.75 -30.41
C ARG A 79 2.72 11.07 -30.27
N GLN A 80 2.25 12.04 -31.04
CA GLN A 80 0.81 12.27 -31.19
C GLN A 80 0.22 11.14 -32.06
N SER A 81 -0.79 10.45 -31.53
CA SER A 81 -1.58 9.43 -32.23
C SER A 81 -2.71 10.05 -33.01
#